data_AF-A0A4Q6GAQ2-F1
#
_entry.id   AF-A0A4Q6GAQ2-F1
#
_cell.length_a   1.000
_cell.length_b   1.000
_cell.length_c   1.000
_cell.angle_alpha   90.00
_cell.angle_beta   90.00
_cell.angle_gamma   90.00
#
_symmetry.space_group_name_H-M   'P 1'
#
loop_
_entity.id
_entity.type
_entity.pdbx_description
1 polymer ?
#
loop_
_entity_poly.entity_id
_entity_poly.type
_entity_poly.pdbx_seq_one_letter_code
_entity_poly.pdbx_strand_id
1 'polypeptide(L)'
;MELNDKLEILADAAKYDASCASSGAPKRSSEDKDGFGATTGMGICHSYTPDGRCVSLLKILLTNFCIYDCQYCINRRTSNVPRARFSVEEVVKLTHDFYVRNYIDGLFLSSGIIQSADYTMEQLVAVARQLREVHKFRGYIHLKTIPDADPLLIEEAGRWADRLSVNIELPTHDSVTRLAPEKNVHTIKLAMGSIRRKLDEKAEEPKAPSFAPAGQST
;
A
#
# COMPACT_ATOMS: atom_id res chain seq x y z
N MET A 1 10.57 -15.84 -12.17
CA MET A 1 9.15 -15.42 -12.07
C MET A 1 9.01 -14.20 -12.93
N GLU A 2 8.11 -14.26 -13.90
CA GLU A 2 7.85 -13.14 -14.79
C GLU A 2 7.08 -12.04 -14.05
N LEU A 3 7.07 -10.82 -14.60
CA LEU A 3 6.40 -9.67 -13.99
C LEU A 3 4.90 -9.92 -13.75
N ASN A 4 4.25 -10.64 -14.67
CA ASN A 4 2.82 -10.98 -14.58
C ASN A 4 2.54 -11.97 -13.44
N ASP A 5 3.41 -12.97 -13.22
CA ASP A 5 3.26 -13.93 -12.12
C ASP A 5 3.33 -13.21 -10.77
N LYS A 6 4.32 -12.31 -10.63
CA LYS A 6 4.48 -11.47 -9.43
C LYS A 6 3.23 -10.61 -9.20
N LEU A 7 2.69 -10.02 -10.27
CA LEU A 7 1.49 -9.19 -10.20
C LEU A 7 0.28 -9.97 -9.74
N GLU A 8 0.04 -11.18 -10.27
CA GLU A 8 -1.07 -12.01 -9.82
C GLU A 8 -0.96 -12.35 -8.32
N ILE A 9 0.23 -12.76 -7.86
CA ILE A 9 0.48 -13.10 -6.45
C ILE A 9 0.30 -11.87 -5.54
N LEU A 10 0.90 -10.74 -5.91
CA LEU A 10 0.99 -9.57 -5.04
C LEU A 10 -0.27 -8.69 -5.08
N ALA A 11 -1.02 -8.72 -6.17
CA ALA A 11 -2.36 -8.15 -6.23
C ALA A 11 -3.36 -8.97 -5.41
N ASP A 12 -3.33 -10.31 -5.51
CA ASP A 12 -4.20 -11.17 -4.70
C ASP A 12 -3.90 -11.01 -3.20
N ALA A 13 -2.63 -10.98 -2.82
CA ALA A 13 -2.22 -10.76 -1.44
C ALA A 13 -2.64 -9.37 -0.90
N ALA A 14 -2.72 -8.35 -1.76
CA ALA A 14 -3.15 -7.00 -1.40
C ALA A 14 -4.66 -6.90 -1.12
N LYS A 15 -5.48 -7.89 -1.51
CA LYS A 15 -6.93 -7.88 -1.28
C LYS A 15 -7.31 -7.83 0.21
N TYR A 16 -6.44 -8.36 1.07
CA TYR A 16 -6.61 -8.36 2.53
C TYR A 16 -6.26 -7.02 3.19
N ASP A 17 -5.72 -6.05 2.44
CA ASP A 17 -5.53 -4.70 2.95
C ASP A 17 -6.89 -3.98 3.06
N ALA A 18 -7.30 -3.61 4.28
CA ALA A 18 -8.59 -3.00 4.57
C ALA A 18 -8.67 -1.56 4.05
N SER A 19 -8.87 -1.40 2.73
CA SER A 19 -9.01 -0.08 2.11
C SER A 19 -9.91 -0.05 0.87
N CYS A 20 -10.40 -1.19 0.35
CA CYS A 20 -11.26 -1.20 -0.83
C CYS A 20 -12.31 -2.32 -0.83
N ALA A 21 -13.58 -1.95 -1.06
CA ALA A 21 -14.75 -2.84 -1.02
C ALA A 21 -14.88 -3.81 -2.19
N SER A 22 -14.10 -3.65 -3.26
CA SER A 22 -14.18 -4.49 -4.48
C SER A 22 -13.39 -5.81 -4.38
N SER A 23 -12.70 -6.03 -3.25
CA SER A 23 -11.82 -7.17 -3.01
C SER A 23 -12.64 -8.42 -2.63
N GLY A 24 -12.83 -9.39 -3.53
CA GLY A 24 -13.47 -10.68 -3.19
C GLY A 24 -14.51 -11.22 -4.18
N ALA A 25 -14.71 -10.57 -5.34
CA ALA A 25 -15.58 -11.11 -6.38
C ALA A 25 -15.09 -12.49 -6.88
N PRO A 26 -16.00 -13.45 -7.19
CA PRO A 26 -15.61 -14.75 -7.73
C PRO A 26 -14.95 -14.58 -9.10
N LYS A 27 -13.96 -15.43 -9.41
CA LYS A 27 -13.37 -15.48 -10.75
C LYS A 27 -14.47 -15.80 -11.78
N ARG A 28 -14.61 -14.95 -12.78
CA ARG A 28 -15.52 -15.12 -13.92
C ARG A 28 -14.72 -14.96 -15.20
N SER A 29 -15.03 -15.77 -16.20
CA SER A 29 -14.48 -15.65 -17.55
C SER A 29 -15.57 -15.98 -18.55
N SER A 30 -15.63 -15.17 -19.61
CA SER A 30 -16.39 -15.43 -20.83
C SER A 30 -15.58 -16.19 -21.88
N GLU A 31 -14.35 -16.61 -21.57
CA GLU A 31 -13.58 -17.53 -22.41
C GLU A 31 -14.39 -18.81 -22.62
N ASP A 32 -14.56 -19.21 -23.87
CA ASP A 32 -15.38 -20.35 -24.32
C ASP A 32 -16.87 -20.30 -23.91
N LYS A 33 -17.43 -19.12 -23.65
CA LYS A 33 -18.85 -18.93 -23.31
C LYS A 33 -19.48 -17.81 -24.12
N ASP A 34 -20.78 -17.92 -24.39
CA ASP A 34 -21.57 -16.82 -24.92
C ASP A 34 -21.64 -15.67 -23.88
N GLY A 35 -21.19 -14.47 -24.28
CA GLY A 35 -21.26 -13.25 -23.46
C GLY A 35 -19.95 -12.46 -23.40
N PHE A 36 -19.95 -11.41 -22.58
CA PHE A 36 -18.79 -10.53 -22.37
C PHE A 36 -18.48 -10.35 -20.89
N GLY A 37 -17.19 -10.13 -20.60
CA GLY A 37 -16.71 -9.76 -19.28
C GLY A 37 -15.94 -10.87 -18.57
N ALA A 38 -14.92 -10.45 -17.82
CA ALA A 38 -14.14 -11.32 -16.95
C ALA A 38 -13.86 -10.58 -15.64
N THR A 39 -13.75 -11.34 -14.56
CA THR A 39 -13.27 -10.83 -13.28
C THR A 39 -11.85 -11.34 -13.09
N THR A 40 -10.88 -10.45 -13.33
CA THR A 40 -9.45 -10.74 -13.20
C THR A 40 -8.87 -10.12 -11.93
N GLY A 41 -7.84 -10.75 -11.36
CA GLY A 41 -7.22 -10.36 -10.09
C GLY A 41 -6.10 -9.34 -10.23
N MET A 42 -6.15 -8.42 -11.20
CA MET A 42 -5.01 -7.55 -11.55
C MET A 42 -4.77 -6.38 -10.57
N GLY A 43 -5.36 -6.45 -9.37
CA GLY A 43 -5.10 -5.48 -8.30
C GLY A 43 -5.70 -4.11 -8.52
N ILE A 44 -6.62 -3.91 -9.47
CA ILE A 44 -7.30 -2.62 -9.62
C ILE A 44 -8.44 -2.53 -8.61
N CYS A 45 -8.45 -1.46 -7.82
CA CYS A 45 -9.45 -1.22 -6.79
C CYS A 45 -10.01 0.21 -6.93
N HIS A 46 -11.30 0.39 -6.70
CA HIS A 46 -11.93 1.71 -6.79
C HIS A 46 -12.06 2.35 -5.40
N SER A 47 -11.66 3.61 -5.29
CA SER A 47 -11.78 4.40 -4.07
C SER A 47 -12.42 5.74 -4.36
N TYR A 48 -12.95 6.39 -3.34
CA TYR A 48 -13.44 7.77 -3.44
C TYR A 48 -12.42 8.74 -2.87
N THR A 49 -12.10 9.78 -3.63
CA THR A 49 -11.35 10.94 -3.14
C THR A 49 -12.24 11.80 -2.22
N PRO A 50 -11.66 12.69 -1.40
CA PRO A 50 -12.43 13.55 -0.49
C PRO A 50 -13.49 14.44 -1.17
N ASP A 51 -13.32 14.76 -2.46
CA ASP A 51 -14.25 15.51 -3.30
C ASP A 51 -15.29 14.61 -4.03
N GLY A 52 -15.36 13.31 -3.69
CA GLY A 52 -16.37 12.38 -4.18
C GLY A 52 -16.10 11.77 -5.55
N ARG A 53 -14.92 12.00 -6.16
CA ARG A 53 -14.55 11.34 -7.41
C ARG A 53 -14.17 9.89 -7.15
N CYS A 54 -14.71 8.99 -7.96
CA CYS A 54 -14.26 7.60 -8.01
C CYS A 54 -12.93 7.55 -8.76
N VAL A 55 -11.90 6.99 -8.13
CA VAL A 55 -10.57 6.80 -8.71
C VAL A 55 -10.21 5.32 -8.74
N SER A 56 -9.58 4.89 -9.82
CA SER A 56 -9.06 3.53 -10.00
C SER A 56 -7.61 3.48 -9.52
N LEU A 57 -7.30 2.63 -8.55
CA LEU A 57 -5.95 2.50 -8.00
C LEU A 57 -5.37 1.12 -8.31
N LEU A 58 -4.10 1.08 -8.75
CA LEU A 58 -3.32 -0.15 -8.73
C LEU A 58 -2.96 -0.47 -7.29
N LYS A 59 -3.64 -1.43 -6.69
CA LYS A 59 -3.47 -1.90 -5.32
C LYS A 59 -2.64 -3.17 -5.31
N ILE A 60 -1.38 -3.03 -4.92
CA ILE A 60 -0.42 -4.14 -4.92
C ILE A 60 0.46 -4.11 -3.67
N LEU A 61 1.04 -5.27 -3.34
CA LEU A 61 2.15 -5.35 -2.40
C LEU A 61 3.48 -5.20 -3.14
N LEU A 62 4.44 -4.48 -2.57
CA LEU A 62 5.85 -4.54 -3.00
C LEU A 62 6.39 -5.96 -2.87
N THR A 63 6.04 -6.61 -1.77
CA THR A 63 6.37 -8.01 -1.47
C THR A 63 5.34 -8.58 -0.51
N ASN A 64 5.04 -9.87 -0.65
CA ASN A 64 4.28 -10.59 0.36
C ASN A 64 5.17 -11.37 1.31
N PHE A 65 6.50 -11.38 1.16
CA PHE A 65 7.40 -11.86 2.22
C PHE A 65 7.28 -10.96 3.46
N CYS A 66 7.15 -11.58 4.64
CA CYS A 66 7.04 -10.87 5.89
C CYS A 66 7.77 -11.62 7.00
N ILE A 67 8.57 -10.91 7.81
CA ILE A 67 9.24 -11.46 8.99
C ILE A 67 8.31 -11.60 10.21
N TYR A 68 7.13 -10.95 10.18
CA TYR A 68 6.16 -10.99 11.29
C TYR A 68 5.24 -12.21 11.18
N ASP A 69 4.69 -12.66 12.32
CA ASP A 69 3.80 -13.81 12.41
C ASP A 69 2.37 -13.47 12.83
N CYS A 70 1.82 -12.37 12.28
CA CYS A 70 0.45 -11.94 12.57
C CYS A 70 -0.56 -13.05 12.21
N GLN A 71 -1.23 -13.64 13.21
CA GLN A 71 -2.08 -14.83 13.06
C GLN A 71 -3.29 -14.64 12.14
N TYR A 72 -3.73 -13.40 11.95
CA TYR A 72 -4.81 -13.02 11.04
C TYR A 72 -4.34 -12.76 9.59
N CYS A 73 -3.03 -12.71 9.34
CA CYS A 73 -2.48 -12.32 8.05
C CYS A 73 -2.04 -13.53 7.24
N ILE A 74 -2.56 -13.70 6.03
CA ILE A 74 -2.12 -14.77 5.11
C ILE A 74 -0.63 -14.65 4.76
N ASN A 75 -0.08 -13.44 4.80
CA ASN A 75 1.32 -13.15 4.48
C ASN A 75 2.26 -13.33 5.68
N ARG A 76 1.79 -13.81 6.84
CA ARG A 76 2.65 -14.10 8.00
C ARG A 76 3.77 -15.09 7.65
N ARG A 77 4.92 -15.04 8.33
CA ARG A 77 6.09 -15.86 8.00
C ARG A 77 5.81 -17.37 7.95
N THR A 78 4.88 -17.85 8.79
CA THR A 78 4.55 -19.29 8.89
C THR A 78 3.59 -19.79 7.81
N SER A 79 2.98 -18.90 7.02
CA SER A 79 2.05 -19.31 5.96
C SER A 79 2.78 -19.86 4.74
N ASN A 80 2.38 -21.04 4.30
CA ASN A 80 2.84 -21.66 3.06
C ASN A 80 2.00 -21.19 1.86
N VAL A 81 2.33 -20.00 1.36
CA VAL A 81 1.71 -19.41 0.16
C VAL A 81 2.81 -19.01 -0.82
N PRO A 82 2.53 -18.96 -2.15
CA PRO A 82 3.47 -18.44 -3.13
C PRO A 82 3.96 -17.06 -2.73
N ARG A 83 5.28 -16.85 -2.78
CA ARG A 83 5.90 -15.58 -2.39
C ARG A 83 6.54 -14.89 -3.58
N ALA A 84 6.34 -13.60 -3.66
CA ALA A 84 6.87 -12.75 -4.70
C ALA A 84 7.36 -11.43 -4.12
N ARG A 85 8.23 -10.78 -4.88
CA ARG A 85 8.77 -9.46 -4.56
C ARG A 85 9.03 -8.73 -5.87
N PHE A 86 8.59 -7.48 -5.92
CA PHE A 86 8.98 -6.53 -6.95
C PHE A 86 10.28 -5.80 -6.58
N SER A 87 11.05 -5.42 -7.58
CA SER A 87 11.99 -4.31 -7.47
C SER A 87 11.26 -2.97 -7.51
N VAL A 88 11.95 -1.89 -7.10
CA VAL A 88 11.40 -0.53 -7.20
C VAL A 88 11.03 -0.20 -8.65
N GLU A 89 11.92 -0.53 -9.59
CA GLU A 89 11.74 -0.28 -11.02
C GLU A 89 10.54 -1.05 -11.60
N GLU A 90 10.30 -2.28 -11.14
CA GLU A 90 9.14 -3.07 -11.55
C GLU A 90 7.82 -2.40 -11.14
N VAL A 91 7.72 -1.90 -9.90
CA VAL A 91 6.51 -1.20 -9.43
C VAL A 91 6.31 0.12 -10.18
N VAL A 92 7.39 0.88 -10.40
CA VAL A 92 7.35 2.14 -11.14
C VAL A 92 6.90 1.91 -12.58
N LYS A 93 7.47 0.90 -13.25
CA LYS A 93 7.10 0.51 -14.61
C LYS A 93 5.64 0.07 -14.69
N LEU A 94 5.17 -0.77 -13.77
CA LEU A 94 3.77 -1.20 -13.73
C LEU A 94 2.83 -0.01 -13.55
N THR A 95 3.13 0.86 -12.59
CA THR A 95 2.32 2.06 -12.33
C THR A 95 2.23 2.94 -13.58
N HIS A 96 3.37 3.20 -14.23
CA HIS A 96 3.43 3.96 -15.47
C HIS A 96 2.60 3.29 -16.59
N ASP A 97 2.84 2.01 -16.85
CA ASP A 97 2.21 1.25 -17.94
C ASP A 97 0.67 1.18 -17.78
N PHE A 98 0.17 1.00 -16.55
CA PHE A 98 -1.27 1.02 -16.28
C PHE A 98 -1.87 2.43 -16.42
N TYR A 99 -1.15 3.46 -15.98
CA TYR A 99 -1.63 4.84 -16.07
C TYR A 99 -1.73 5.32 -17.52
N VAL A 100 -0.69 5.13 -18.35
CA VAL A 100 -0.70 5.59 -19.75
C VAL A 100 -1.71 4.84 -20.62
N ARG A 101 -2.17 3.67 -20.18
CA ARG A 101 -3.26 2.89 -20.80
C ARG A 101 -4.64 3.24 -20.24
N ASN A 102 -4.74 4.24 -19.37
CA ASN A 102 -5.97 4.70 -18.71
C ASN A 102 -6.66 3.63 -17.86
N TYR A 103 -5.91 2.70 -17.26
CA TYR A 103 -6.47 1.69 -16.35
C TYR A 103 -6.56 2.16 -14.90
N ILE A 104 -5.73 3.13 -14.51
CA ILE A 104 -5.64 3.65 -13.14
C ILE A 104 -5.44 5.15 -13.13
N ASP A 105 -5.87 5.79 -12.05
CA ASP A 105 -5.60 7.17 -11.67
C ASP A 105 -4.45 7.28 -10.64
N GLY A 106 -4.03 6.15 -10.06
CA GLY A 106 -3.05 6.13 -8.98
C GLY A 106 -2.57 4.76 -8.52
N LEU A 107 -1.67 4.78 -7.55
CA LEU A 107 -1.04 3.63 -6.91
C LEU A 107 -1.45 3.55 -5.44
N PHE A 108 -1.87 2.37 -4.98
CA PHE A 108 -1.91 1.99 -3.58
C PHE A 108 -0.83 0.94 -3.36
N LEU A 109 0.20 1.30 -2.59
CA LEU A 109 1.34 0.43 -2.34
C LEU A 109 1.47 0.12 -0.85
N SER A 110 1.50 -1.18 -0.57
CA SER A 110 1.70 -1.76 0.75
C SER A 110 2.80 -2.82 0.67
N SER A 111 3.19 -3.43 1.78
CA SER A 111 4.26 -4.43 1.78
C SER A 111 4.20 -5.33 3.01
N GLY A 112 4.64 -6.58 2.87
CA GLY A 112 5.20 -7.33 3.98
C GLY A 112 6.58 -6.78 4.36
N ILE A 113 7.07 -7.10 5.56
CA ILE A 113 8.34 -6.58 6.08
C ILE A 113 9.46 -7.55 5.74
N ILE A 114 10.46 -7.08 5.01
CA ILE A 114 11.64 -7.84 4.61
C ILE A 114 12.90 -7.21 5.19
N GLN A 115 13.81 -8.03 5.70
CA GLN A 115 15.05 -7.62 6.39
C GLN A 115 14.78 -6.78 7.66
N SER A 116 14.26 -5.57 7.52
CA SER A 116 13.85 -4.67 8.61
C SER A 116 12.67 -3.79 8.18
N ALA A 117 12.05 -3.14 9.16
CA ALA A 117 11.04 -2.12 8.92
C ALA A 117 11.60 -0.97 8.08
N ASP A 118 12.79 -0.47 8.44
CA ASP A 118 13.49 0.62 7.74
C ASP A 118 13.77 0.27 6.28
N TYR A 119 14.42 -0.87 6.03
CA TYR A 119 14.75 -1.29 4.67
C TYR A 119 13.50 -1.38 3.80
N THR A 120 12.42 -1.95 4.33
CA THR A 120 11.16 -2.06 3.57
C THR A 120 10.56 -0.67 3.31
N MET A 121 10.58 0.23 4.31
CA MET A 121 10.06 1.58 4.17
C MET A 121 10.87 2.41 3.17
N GLU A 122 12.20 2.27 3.16
CA GLU A 122 13.09 2.87 2.14
C GLU A 122 12.68 2.47 0.73
N GLN A 123 12.32 1.19 0.49
CA GLN A 123 11.87 0.76 -0.83
C GLN A 123 10.53 1.40 -1.24
N LEU A 124 9.58 1.51 -0.30
CA LEU A 124 8.29 2.16 -0.55
C LEU A 124 8.47 3.65 -0.89
N VAL A 125 9.34 4.34 -0.13
CA VAL A 125 9.72 5.73 -0.37
C VAL A 125 10.41 5.88 -1.72
N ALA A 126 11.32 4.98 -2.07
CA ALA A 126 12.04 5.01 -3.35
C ALA A 126 11.07 4.91 -4.55
N VAL A 127 10.05 4.05 -4.49
CA VAL A 127 9.01 3.97 -5.53
C VAL A 127 8.30 5.32 -5.69
N ALA A 128 7.80 5.89 -4.60
CA ALA A 128 7.07 7.16 -4.65
C ALA A 128 7.96 8.31 -5.13
N ARG A 129 9.19 8.41 -4.63
CA ARG A 129 10.17 9.42 -5.06
C ARG A 129 10.49 9.28 -6.54
N GLN A 130 10.77 8.08 -7.04
CA GLN A 130 11.10 7.86 -8.45
C GLN A 130 9.92 8.20 -9.36
N LEU A 131 8.68 7.84 -8.97
CA LEU A 131 7.47 8.26 -9.68
C LEU A 131 7.37 9.79 -9.76
N ARG A 132 7.59 10.51 -8.66
CA ARG A 132 7.47 11.98 -8.61
C ARG A 132 8.61 12.71 -9.32
N GLU A 133 9.85 12.32 -9.07
CA GLU A 133 11.03 13.07 -9.50
C GLU A 133 11.50 12.70 -10.90
N VAL A 134 11.50 11.40 -11.22
CA VAL A 134 12.01 10.89 -12.51
C VAL A 134 10.88 10.84 -13.54
N HIS A 135 9.79 10.16 -13.22
CA HIS A 135 8.68 9.94 -14.16
C HIS A 135 7.66 11.08 -14.18
N LYS A 136 7.82 12.08 -13.31
CA LYS A 136 6.93 13.24 -13.16
C LYS A 136 5.45 12.85 -13.00
N PHE A 137 5.19 11.68 -12.42
CA PHE A 137 3.86 11.15 -12.19
C PHE A 137 3.10 12.08 -11.23
N ARG A 138 1.92 12.55 -11.67
CA ARG A 138 1.03 13.45 -10.90
C ARG A 138 -0.28 12.78 -10.47
N GLY A 139 -0.44 11.49 -10.76
CA GLY A 139 -1.57 10.70 -10.25
C GLY A 139 -1.46 10.44 -8.75
N TYR A 140 -2.50 9.81 -8.21
CA TYR A 140 -2.64 9.59 -6.78
C TYR A 140 -1.65 8.52 -6.26
N ILE A 141 -1.04 8.73 -5.10
CA ILE A 141 -0.18 7.75 -4.43
C ILE A 141 -0.63 7.59 -2.98
N HIS A 142 -1.03 6.38 -2.62
CA HIS A 142 -1.31 5.96 -1.25
C HIS A 142 -0.22 4.98 -0.81
N LEU A 143 0.52 5.34 0.24
CA LEU A 143 1.48 4.44 0.87
C LEU A 143 0.95 3.90 2.20
N LYS A 144 1.12 2.60 2.42
CA LYS A 144 0.97 2.01 3.73
C LYS A 144 2.31 2.04 4.46
N THR A 145 2.37 2.83 5.52
CA THR A 145 3.59 3.03 6.30
C THR A 145 3.81 1.84 7.23
N ILE A 146 5.08 1.59 7.55
CA ILE A 146 5.50 0.57 8.51
C ILE A 146 5.82 1.31 9.82
N PRO A 147 5.00 1.17 10.87
CA PRO A 147 5.13 2.02 12.05
C PRO A 147 6.45 1.86 12.81
N ASP A 148 7.05 0.67 12.72
CA ASP A 148 8.33 0.35 13.37
C ASP A 148 9.55 0.87 12.57
N ALA A 149 9.33 1.57 11.45
CA ALA A 149 10.40 2.20 10.68
C ALA A 149 10.82 3.55 11.29
N ASP A 150 12.01 4.02 10.93
CA ASP A 150 12.53 5.33 11.30
C ASP A 150 11.49 6.43 10.99
N PRO A 151 11.14 7.29 11.97
CA PRO A 151 10.24 8.42 11.77
C PRO A 151 10.61 9.32 10.58
N LEU A 152 11.91 9.44 10.24
CA LEU A 152 12.37 10.21 9.09
C LEU A 152 11.96 9.56 7.76
N LEU A 153 11.91 8.23 7.67
CA LEU A 153 11.42 7.51 6.49
C LEU A 153 9.90 7.67 6.34
N ILE A 154 9.16 7.66 7.46
CA ILE A 154 7.73 7.96 7.45
C ILE A 154 7.48 9.41 7.02
N GLU A 155 8.30 10.36 7.47
CA GLU A 155 8.23 11.74 7.02
C GLU A 155 8.52 11.86 5.51
N GLU A 156 9.58 11.20 5.02
CA GLU A 156 9.91 11.20 3.59
C GLU A 156 8.77 10.60 2.75
N ALA A 157 8.13 9.53 3.21
CA ALA A 157 6.95 8.97 2.56
C ALA A 157 5.82 9.99 2.41
N GLY A 158 5.56 10.79 3.45
CA GLY A 158 4.54 11.84 3.40
C GLY A 158 4.87 12.98 2.43
N ARG A 159 6.15 13.23 2.13
CA ARG A 159 6.54 14.23 1.12
C ARG A 159 6.19 13.79 -0.31
N TRP A 160 6.24 12.49 -0.59
CA TRP A 160 6.06 11.95 -1.94
C TRP A 160 4.65 11.39 -2.20
N ALA A 161 3.98 10.90 -1.16
CA ALA A 161 2.63 10.33 -1.23
C ALA A 161 1.53 11.38 -1.05
N ASP A 162 0.35 11.10 -1.60
CA ASP A 162 -0.86 11.88 -1.36
C ASP A 162 -1.54 11.47 -0.06
N ARG A 163 -1.52 10.18 0.28
CA ARG A 163 -2.10 9.63 1.50
C ARG A 163 -1.15 8.64 2.17
N LEU A 164 -1.13 8.68 3.50
CA LEU A 164 -0.47 7.68 4.33
C LEU A 164 -1.52 6.86 5.12
N SER A 165 -1.24 5.59 5.33
CA SER A 165 -2.05 4.74 6.23
C SER A 165 -1.19 3.91 7.16
N VAL A 166 -1.73 3.62 8.34
CA VAL A 166 -1.11 2.81 9.39
C VAL A 166 -2.17 1.86 9.93
N ASN A 167 -1.94 0.54 9.89
CA ASN A 167 -2.93 -0.39 10.41
C ASN A 167 -2.68 -0.77 11.88
N ILE A 168 -3.68 -0.50 12.72
CA ILE A 168 -3.72 -1.01 14.11
C ILE A 168 -4.18 -2.49 14.13
N GLU A 169 -5.09 -2.87 13.23
CA GLU A 169 -5.70 -4.21 13.03
C GLU A 169 -6.55 -4.78 14.20
N LEU A 170 -6.21 -4.49 15.45
CA LEU A 170 -6.86 -5.07 16.63
C LEU A 170 -7.17 -4.00 17.70
N PRO A 171 -8.35 -4.04 18.34
CA PRO A 171 -8.84 -2.94 19.17
C PRO A 171 -8.15 -2.84 20.54
N THR A 172 -7.52 -3.91 21.02
CA THR A 172 -6.95 -4.01 22.37
C THR A 172 -5.48 -4.41 22.35
N HIS A 173 -4.68 -3.90 23.29
CA HIS A 173 -3.28 -4.28 23.46
C HIS A 173 -3.08 -5.79 23.61
N ASP A 174 -3.86 -6.45 24.48
CA ASP A 174 -3.78 -7.89 24.71
C ASP A 174 -3.96 -8.71 23.42
N SER A 175 -4.96 -8.36 22.62
CA SER A 175 -5.16 -9.00 21.31
C SER A 175 -3.97 -8.79 20.37
N VAL A 176 -3.35 -7.61 20.34
CA VAL A 176 -2.14 -7.37 19.53
C VAL A 176 -1.00 -8.25 20.01
N THR A 177 -0.70 -8.27 21.30
CA THR A 177 0.36 -9.12 21.86
C THR A 177 0.14 -10.60 21.56
N ARG A 178 -1.11 -11.07 21.61
CA ARG A 178 -1.45 -12.47 21.36
C ARG A 178 -1.45 -12.85 19.88
N LEU A 179 -1.91 -11.98 19.00
CA LEU A 179 -2.16 -12.29 17.58
C LEU A 179 -1.13 -11.69 16.62
N ALA A 180 -0.31 -10.74 17.06
CA ALA A 180 0.75 -10.09 16.29
C ALA A 180 1.91 -9.71 17.22
N PRO A 181 2.63 -10.71 17.77
CA PRO A 181 3.59 -10.50 18.86
C PRO A 181 4.76 -9.59 18.48
N GLU A 182 5.09 -9.46 17.19
CA GLU A 182 6.13 -8.55 16.71
C GLU A 182 5.67 -7.09 16.61
N LYS A 183 4.35 -6.81 16.66
CA LYS A 183 3.81 -5.45 16.59
C LYS A 183 3.78 -4.77 17.96
N ASN A 184 4.12 -3.49 17.99
CA ASN A 184 4.05 -2.67 19.19
C ASN A 184 2.96 -1.59 19.09
N VAL A 185 1.94 -1.66 19.94
CA VAL A 185 0.82 -0.69 19.96
C VAL A 185 1.30 0.74 20.26
N HIS A 186 2.30 0.90 21.11
CA HIS A 186 2.85 2.20 21.43
C HIS A 186 3.53 2.82 20.20
N THR A 187 4.40 2.07 19.52
CA THR A 187 5.06 2.51 18.28
C THR A 187 4.05 2.86 17.19
N ILE A 188 3.01 2.04 17.01
CA ILE A 188 1.91 2.30 16.08
C ILE A 188 1.23 3.65 16.38
N LYS A 189 0.86 3.90 17.64
CA LYS A 189 0.24 5.17 18.05
C LYS A 189 1.17 6.37 17.89
N LEU A 190 2.47 6.20 18.17
CA LEU A 190 3.47 7.24 17.97
C LEU A 190 3.61 7.61 16.49
N ALA A 191 3.72 6.61 15.60
CA ALA A 191 3.79 6.84 14.16
C ALA A 191 2.55 7.57 13.65
N MET A 192 1.36 7.13 14.06
CA MET A 192 0.10 7.80 13.73
C MET A 192 0.05 9.24 14.24
N GLY A 193 0.48 9.49 15.47
CA GLY A 193 0.55 10.83 16.04
C GLY A 193 1.56 11.74 15.34
N SER A 194 2.69 11.19 14.88
CA SER A 194 3.69 11.91 14.10
C SER A 194 3.17 12.34 12.73
N ILE A 195 2.48 11.44 12.02
CA ILE A 195 1.84 11.75 10.73
C ILE A 195 0.79 12.85 10.93
N ARG A 196 -0.05 12.72 11.98
CA ARG A 196 -1.06 13.72 12.30
C ARG A 196 -0.45 15.10 12.56
N ARG A 197 0.61 15.16 13.37
CA ARG A 197 1.31 16.42 13.68
C ARG A 197 1.82 17.10 12.42
N LYS A 198 2.44 16.36 11.49
CA LYS A 198 2.92 16.90 10.21
C LYS A 198 1.79 17.43 9.32
N LEU A 199 0.63 16.79 9.34
CA LEU A 199 -0.58 17.30 8.66
C LEU A 199 -1.08 18.60 9.30
N ASP A 200 -1.12 18.67 10.62
CA ASP A 200 -1.54 19.87 11.35
C ASP A 200 -0.54 21.03 11.13
N GLU A 201 0.77 20.78 11.21
CA GLU A 201 1.85 21.73 10.87
C GLU A 201 1.65 22.31 9.45
N LYS A 202 1.34 21.46 8.46
CA LYS A 202 1.09 21.91 7.10
C LYS A 202 -0.20 22.74 6.95
N ALA A 203 -1.22 22.44 7.75
CA ALA A 203 -2.47 23.21 7.76
C ALA A 203 -2.27 24.61 8.38
N GLU A 204 -1.45 24.71 9.44
CA GLU A 204 -1.10 25.96 10.12
C GLU A 204 -0.11 26.80 9.31
N GLU A 205 0.82 26.15 8.60
CA GLU A 205 1.82 26.78 7.75
C GLU A 205 1.65 26.39 6.27
N PRO A 206 0.78 27.08 5.51
CA PRO A 206 0.54 26.75 4.10
C PRO A 206 1.80 26.79 3.21
N LYS A 207 2.84 27.50 3.63
CA LYS A 207 4.14 27.59 2.93
C LYS A 207 5.09 26.42 3.23
N ALA A 208 4.83 25.60 4.25
CA ALA A 208 5.62 24.42 4.55
C ALA A 208 5.63 23.44 3.36
N PRO A 209 6.62 22.53 3.25
CA PRO A 209 6.62 21.50 2.22
C PRO A 209 5.32 20.69 2.18
N SER A 210 4.92 20.21 1.00
CA SER A 210 3.74 19.34 0.89
C SER A 210 3.93 18.06 1.71
N PHE A 211 2.87 17.66 2.41
CA PHE A 211 2.85 16.45 3.22
C PHE A 211 1.47 15.80 3.14
N ALA A 212 1.39 14.59 2.55
CA ALA A 212 0.20 13.75 2.44
C ALA A 212 -1.12 14.55 2.31
N PRO A 213 -1.31 15.34 1.24
CA PRO A 213 -2.44 16.27 1.09
C PRO A 213 -3.83 15.62 1.17
N ALA A 214 -3.95 14.32 0.89
CA ALA A 214 -5.18 13.55 1.04
C ALA A 214 -5.34 12.91 2.45
N GLY A 215 -4.46 13.27 3.38
CA GLY A 215 -4.53 12.95 4.80
C GLY A 215 -3.99 11.58 5.19
N GLN A 216 -4.45 11.13 6.35
CA GLN A 216 -4.08 9.86 6.98
C GLN A 216 -5.30 8.97 7.18
N SER A 217 -5.14 7.64 7.09
CA SER A 217 -6.13 6.65 7.54
C SER A 217 -5.52 5.58 8.46
N THR A 218 -6.41 4.86 9.18
CA THR A 218 -6.08 3.85 10.20
C THR A 218 -6.75 2.51 9.93
#